data_AF-A0A0F9K3D5-F1
#
_entry.id   AF-A0A0F9K3D5-F1
#
_cell.length_a   1.000
_cell.length_b   1.000
_cell.length_c   1.000
_cell.angle_alpha   90.00
_cell.angle_beta   90.00
_cell.angle_gamma   90.00
#
_symmetry.space_group_name_H-M   'P 1'
#
loop_
_entity.id
_entity.type
_entity.pdbx_description
1 polymer ?
#
loop_
_entity_poly.entity_id
_entity_poly.type
_entity_poly.pdbx_seq_one_letter_code
_entity_poly.pdbx_strand_id
1 'polypeptide(L)' 'LVDFHRLLTLENVSDPNRIESGLFAQINPASAFVGECCLLSEKLDALLRLIAENEPVSDILCEASQKISQVA' A
#
# COMPACT_ATOMS: atom_id res chain seq x y z
N LEU A 1 1.72 -2.11 -4.18
CA LEU A 1 0.63 -1.21 -4.65
C LEU A 1 -0.55 -1.21 -3.68
N VAL A 2 -0.99 -2.39 -3.22
CA VAL A 2 -2.00 -2.55 -2.15
C VAL A 2 -1.61 -1.83 -0.85
N ASP A 3 -0.38 -1.98 -0.36
CA ASP A 3 0.05 -1.31 0.88
C ASP A 3 0.10 0.22 0.77
N PHE A 4 0.34 0.74 -0.44
CA PHE A 4 0.28 2.18 -0.69
C PHE A 4 -1.17 2.69 -0.69
N HIS A 5 -2.09 1.92 -1.27
CA HIS A 5 -3.52 2.22 -1.19
C HIS A 5 -3.99 2.23 0.28
N ARG A 6 -3.60 1.23 1.06
CA ARG A 6 -3.87 1.15 2.51
C ARG A 6 -3.40 2.40 3.28
N LEU A 7 -2.18 2.85 2.98
CA LEU A 7 -1.62 4.08 3.55
C LEU A 7 -2.45 5.32 3.18
N LEU A 8 -2.86 5.46 1.91
CA LEU A 8 -3.69 6.59 1.46
C LEU A 8 -5.10 6.56 2.08
N THR A 9 -5.64 5.38 2.36
CA THR A 9 -6.93 5.21 3.06
C THR A 9 -6.82 5.36 4.58
N LEU A 10 -5.64 5.67 5.11
CA LEU A 10 -5.38 5.84 6.54
C LEU A 10 -5.74 4.60 7.37
N GLU A 11 -5.60 3.39 6.82
CA GLU A 11 -6.09 2.14 7.42
C GLU A 11 -5.64 1.95 8.87
N ASN A 12 -4.40 2.29 9.21
CA ASN A 12 -3.84 2.10 10.55
C ASN A 12 -3.65 3.41 11.34
N VAL A 13 -4.22 4.55 10.90
CA VAL A 13 -4.00 5.85 11.56
C VAL A 13 -4.52 5.89 13.00
N SER A 14 -5.49 5.01 13.30
CA SER A 14 -6.09 4.87 14.62
C SER A 14 -5.21 4.12 15.63
N ASP A 15 -4.12 3.45 15.19
CA ASP A 15 -3.20 2.76 16.10
C ASP A 15 -2.08 3.71 16.58
N PRO A 16 -2.09 4.14 17.85
CA PRO A 16 -1.11 5.08 18.38
C PRO A 16 0.32 4.49 18.45
N ASN A 17 0.49 3.17 18.34
CA ASN A 17 1.81 2.54 18.34
C ASN A 17 2.48 2.55 16.96
N ARG A 18 1.75 2.95 15.90
CA ARG A 18 2.30 3.06 14.54
C ARG A 18 2.71 4.49 14.25
N ILE A 19 3.82 4.61 13.53
CA ILE A 19 4.38 5.90 13.10
C ILE A 19 3.38 6.73 12.29
N GLU A 20 2.48 6.07 11.55
CA GLU A 20 1.43 6.68 10.74
C GLU A 20 0.55 7.61 11.57
N SER A 21 0.11 7.19 12.77
CA SER A 21 -0.77 7.98 13.63
C SER A 21 -0.16 9.35 13.98
N GLY A 22 1.12 9.37 14.35
CA GLY A 22 1.83 10.61 14.68
C GLY A 22 2.16 11.48 13.46
N LEU A 23 2.43 10.87 12.30
CA LEU A 23 2.74 11.60 11.07
C LEU A 23 1.49 12.23 10.44
N PHE A 24 0.38 11.49 10.38
CA PHE A 24 -0.87 11.99 9.81
C PHE A 24 -1.53 13.06 10.70
N ALA A 25 -1.34 13.00 12.02
CA ALA A 25 -1.82 14.05 12.94
C ALA A 25 -1.21 15.44 12.67
N GLN A 26 -0.04 15.50 12.01
CA GLN A 26 0.61 16.76 11.64
C GLN A 26 0.07 17.34 10.32
N ILE A 27 -0.73 16.58 9.58
CA ILE A 27 -1.29 17.01 8.30
C ILE A 27 -2.56 17.83 8.55
N ASN A 28 -2.63 19.00 7.94
CA ASN A 28 -3.84 19.81 7.97
C ASN A 28 -4.94 19.14 7.10
N PRO A 29 -6.08 18.71 7.70
CA PRO A 29 -7.15 18.06 6.95
C PRO A 29 -7.83 18.97 5.91
N ALA A 30 -7.72 20.29 6.07
CA ALA A 30 -8.24 21.27 5.12
C ALA A 30 -7.27 21.62 3.99
N SER A 31 -6.07 21.02 3.96
CA SER A 31 -5.10 21.28 2.88
C SER A 31 -5.52 20.62 1.58
N ALA A 32 -5.24 21.28 0.45
CA ALA A 32 -5.51 20.74 -0.89
C ALA A 32 -4.81 19.39 -1.12
N PHE A 33 -3.63 19.19 -0.51
CA PHE A 33 -2.88 17.94 -0.52
C PHE A 33 -3.71 16.73 -0.07
N VAL A 34 -4.56 16.88 0.96
CA VAL A 34 -5.42 15.78 1.43
C VAL A 34 -6.44 15.42 0.35
N GLY A 35 -7.03 16.42 -0.32
CA GLY A 35 -7.94 16.20 -1.44
C GLY A 35 -7.27 15.46 -2.61
N GLU A 36 -6.02 15.82 -2.93
CA GLU A 36 -5.23 15.14 -3.96
C GLU A 36 -4.93 13.68 -3.57
N CYS A 37 -4.62 13.42 -2.29
CA CYS A 37 -4.43 12.06 -1.77
C CYS A 37 -5.71 11.22 -1.87
N CYS A 38 -6.88 11.79 -1.54
CA CYS A 38 -8.17 11.11 -1.70
C CYS A 38 -8.41 10.72 -3.16
N LEU A 39 -8.25 11.67 -4.09
CA LEU A 39 -8.42 11.41 -5.52
C LEU A 39 -7.44 10.36 -6.05
N LEU A 40 -6.19 10.40 -5.58
CA LEU A 40 -5.19 9.39 -5.91
C LEU A 40 -5.59 8.02 -5.40
N SER A 41 -6.09 7.93 -4.16
CA SER A 41 -6.55 6.68 -3.55
C SER A 41 -7.69 6.06 -4.34
N GLU A 42 -8.70 6.84 -4.72
CA GLU A 42 -9.85 6.38 -5.51
C GLU A 42 -9.42 5.82 -6.87
N LYS A 43 -8.54 6.52 -7.58
CA LYS A 43 -8.00 6.07 -8.87
C LYS A 43 -7.17 4.79 -8.70
N LEU A 44 -6.41 4.70 -7.62
CA LEU A 44 -5.59 3.53 -7.33
C LEU A 44 -6.46 2.31 -6.99
N ASP A 45 -7.55 2.48 -6.22
CA ASP A 45 -8.52 1.41 -5.95
C ASP A 45 -9.11 0.86 -7.26
N ALA A 46 -9.55 1.74 -8.15
CA ALA A 46 -10.09 1.35 -9.45
C ALA A 46 -9.07 0.55 -10.29
N LEU A 47 -7.80 0.98 -10.31
CA LEU A 47 -6.73 0.24 -11.00
C LEU A 47 -6.43 -1.11 -10.33
N LEU A 48 -6.40 -1.17 -9.00
CA LEU A 48 -6.19 -2.41 -8.26
C LEU A 48 -7.30 -3.42 -8.54
N ARG A 49 -8.56 -2.98 -8.62
CA ARG A 49 -9.69 -3.82 -9.02
C ARG A 49 -9.55 -4.33 -10.44
N LEU A 50 -9.21 -3.46 -11.39
CA LEU A 50 -8.97 -3.88 -12.77
C LEU A 50 -7.85 -4.91 -12.87
N ILE A 51 -6.77 -4.77 -12.10
CA ILE A 51 -5.68 -5.75 -12.05
C ILE A 51 -6.18 -7.09 -11.51
N ALA A 52 -6.92 -7.07 -10.38
CA ALA A 52 -7.46 -8.28 -9.78
C ALA A 52 -8.47 -9.00 -10.69
N GLU A 53 -9.27 -8.25 -11.47
CA GLU A 53 -10.22 -8.79 -12.43
C GLU A 53 -9.56 -9.33 -13.71
N ASN A 54 -8.41 -8.76 -14.10
CA ASN A 54 -7.67 -9.16 -15.30
C ASN A 54 -6.54 -10.17 -15.02
N GLU A 55 -6.42 -10.71 -13.80
CA GLU A 55 -5.38 -11.70 -13.52
C GLU A 55 -5.80 -13.09 -14.02
N PRO A 56 -5.17 -13.66 -15.09
CA PRO A 56 -5.21 -15.10 -15.28
C PRO A 56 -4.44 -15.72 -14.10
N VAL A 57 -5.08 -16.61 -13.36
CA VAL A 57 -4.44 -17.37 -12.27
C VAL A 57 -3.19 -18.06 -12.82
N SER A 58 -2.03 -17.44 -12.63
CA SER A 58 -0.74 -18.08 -12.79
C SER A 58 -0.10 -17.97 -11.43
N ASP A 59 -0.18 -19.07 -10.69
CA ASP A 59 0.45 -19.26 -9.40
C ASP A 59 1.91 -18.80 -9.45
N ILE A 60 2.19 -17.58 -8.99
CA ILE A 60 3.55 -17.19 -8.65
C ILE A 60 3.80 -17.75 -7.25
N LEU A 61 4.04 -19.06 -7.20
CA LEU A 61 4.90 -19.63 -6.17
C LEU A 61 6.28 -19.00 -6.39
N CYS A 62 6.52 -17.89 -5.69
CA CYS A 62 7.87 -17.40 -5.45
C CYS A 62 8.55 -18.41 -4.53
N GLU A 63 8.96 -19.54 -5.08
CA GLU A 63 9.98 -20.36 -4.44
C GLU A 63 11.27 -19.56 -4.50
N ALA A 64 11.58 -18.86 -3.41
CA ALA A 64 12.94 -18.43 -3.13
C ALA A 64 13.80 -19.70 -2.98
N SER A 65 14.27 -20.19 -4.14
CA SER A 65 15.15 -21.34 -4.25
C SER A 65 16.42 -21.11 -3.43
N GLN A 66 16.63 -22.02 -2.48
CA GLN A 66 17.79 -22.11 -1.62
C GLN A 66 19.07 -22.38 -2.44
N LYS A 67 20.09 -21.50 -2.31
CA LYS A 67 21.52 -21.87 -2.20
C LYS A 67 22.38 -20.61 -2.24
N ILE A 68 22.93 -20.21 -1.10
CA ILE A 68 24.26 -19.57 -1.10
C ILE A 68 25.23 -20.62 -0.60
N SER A 69 26.05 -21.05 -1.55
CA SER A 69 27.13 -22.02 -1.43
C SER A 69 28.11 -21.65 -0.31
N GLN A 70 28.61 -22.67 0.38
CA GLN A 70 29.82 -22.62 1.19
C GLN A 70 30.94 -21.90 0.44
N VAL A 71 31.70 -21.05 1.14
CA VAL A 71 33.00 -20.56 0.68
C VAL A 71 34.04 -21.05 1.70
N ALA A 72 35.15 -21.54 1.11
CA ALA A 72 36.23 -22.34 1.68
C ALA A 72 37.02 -21.70 2.82
#